data_AF-A0A960WM78-F1
#
_entry.id   AF-A0A960WM78-F1
#
_cell.length_a   1.000
_cell.length_b   1.000
_cell.length_c   1.000
_cell.angle_alpha   90.00
_cell.angle_beta   90.00
_cell.angle_gamma   90.00
#
_symmetry.space_group_name_H-M   'P 1'
#
loop_
_entity.id
_entity.type
_entity.pdbx_description
1 polymer ?
#
loop_
_entity_poly.entity_id
_entity_poly.type
_entity_poly.pdbx_seq_one_letter_code
_entity_poly.pdbx_strand_id
1 'polypeptide(L)'
;MEPGMYYLCQRCGNCCRWPGEVPVSNAEISGIAAFLGLEEADFIERYTEVRLNRTGLTLISKPDHECIFLDGIDCRIQPVKPVQCAGFPNLWNFPGWRDTCEAVPVPRGGRESGESDKLDE
;
A
#
# COMPACT_ATOMS: atom_id res chain seq x y z
N MET A 1 6.02 9.29 12.54
CA MET A 1 4.96 10.03 11.82
C MET A 1 4.64 11.25 12.65
N GLU A 2 4.37 12.39 12.02
CA GLU A 2 3.96 13.59 12.75
C GLU A 2 2.55 13.41 13.32
N PRO A 3 2.34 13.63 14.63
CA PRO A 3 1.01 13.60 15.23
C PRO A 3 0.06 14.59 14.53
N GLY A 4 -1.18 14.19 14.30
CA GLY A 4 -2.17 15.05 13.65
C GLY A 4 -2.03 15.18 12.13
N MET A 5 -1.04 14.53 11.50
CA MET A 5 -0.88 14.54 10.05
C MET A 5 -1.39 13.23 9.41
N TYR A 6 -1.87 13.35 8.18
CA TYR A 6 -2.17 12.26 7.27
C TYR A 6 -1.35 12.46 6.00
N TYR A 7 -0.84 11.40 5.41
CA TYR A 7 -0.03 11.49 4.21
C TYR A 7 -0.86 11.03 3.00
N LEU A 8 -1.23 11.97 2.14
CA LEU A 8 -2.03 11.74 0.95
C LEU A 8 -1.17 11.11 -0.14
N CYS A 9 -1.46 9.84 -0.47
CA CYS A 9 -0.79 9.11 -1.54
C CYS A 9 -0.96 9.82 -2.89
N GLN A 10 0.17 10.12 -3.55
CA GLN A 10 0.20 10.76 -4.89
C GLN A 10 0.23 9.74 -6.05
N ARG A 11 0.09 8.44 -5.76
CA ARG A 11 0.22 7.35 -6.75
C ARG A 11 1.55 7.37 -7.52
N CYS A 12 2.64 7.80 -6.88
CA CYS A 12 3.97 7.85 -7.51
C CYS A 12 4.59 6.47 -7.83
N GLY A 13 4.03 5.37 -7.31
CA GLY A 13 4.55 4.01 -7.52
C GLY A 13 5.83 3.68 -6.75
N ASN A 14 6.46 4.65 -6.09
CA ASN A 14 7.74 4.44 -5.41
C ASN A 14 7.67 3.38 -4.31
N CYS A 15 6.55 3.22 -3.60
CA CYS A 15 6.40 2.18 -2.58
C CYS A 15 6.51 0.74 -3.12
N CYS A 16 6.33 0.55 -4.43
CA CYS A 16 6.45 -0.75 -5.10
C CYS A 16 7.88 -1.05 -5.58
N ARG A 17 8.84 -0.11 -5.42
CA ARG A 17 10.20 -0.21 -5.97
C ARG A 17 11.27 -0.52 -4.93
N TRP A 18 10.86 -0.74 -3.67
CA TRP A 18 11.77 -1.02 -2.56
C TRP A 18 11.82 -2.52 -2.30
N PRO A 19 13.01 -3.09 -2.05
CA PRO A 19 13.12 -4.46 -1.57
C PRO A 19 12.36 -4.64 -0.25
N GLY A 20 11.65 -5.76 -0.11
CA GLY A 20 10.97 -6.11 1.13
C GLY A 20 9.93 -7.21 0.95
N GLU A 21 9.41 -7.71 2.08
CA GLU A 21 8.27 -8.62 2.07
C GLU A 21 6.96 -7.83 2.00
N VAL A 22 6.03 -8.35 1.21
CA VAL A 22 4.60 -8.01 1.25
C VAL A 22 3.86 -9.29 1.65
N PRO A 23 3.77 -9.61 2.95
CA PRO A 23 3.06 -10.76 3.44
C PRO A 23 1.59 -10.71 3.00
N VAL A 24 1.07 -11.87 2.62
CA VAL A 24 -0.32 -12.04 2.22
C VAL A 24 -0.99 -13.11 3.06
N SER A 25 -2.18 -12.78 3.55
CA SER A 25 -3.08 -13.72 4.22
C SER A 25 -3.85 -14.56 3.19
N ASN A 26 -4.49 -15.65 3.65
CA ASN A 26 -5.35 -16.47 2.79
C ASN A 26 -6.48 -15.65 2.17
N ALA A 27 -7.07 -14.71 2.91
CA ALA A 27 -8.14 -13.86 2.38
C ALA A 27 -7.64 -12.91 1.27
N GLU A 28 -6.42 -12.37 1.41
CA GLU A 28 -5.80 -11.57 0.35
C GLU A 28 -5.45 -12.42 -0.86
N ILE A 29 -4.94 -13.65 -0.66
CA ILE A 29 -4.69 -14.61 -1.74
C ILE A 29 -5.98 -14.88 -2.52
N SER A 30 -7.08 -15.26 -1.85
CA SER A 30 -8.38 -15.50 -2.49
C SER A 30 -8.86 -14.27 -3.26
N GLY A 31 -8.78 -13.08 -2.65
CA GLY A 31 -9.24 -11.84 -3.26
C GLY A 31 -8.43 -11.43 -4.49
N ILE A 32 -7.10 -11.56 -4.43
CA ILE A 32 -6.22 -11.20 -5.55
C ILE A 32 -6.35 -12.24 -6.68
N ALA A 33 -6.39 -13.53 -6.35
CA ALA A 33 -6.58 -14.60 -7.33
C ALA A 33 -7.89 -14.42 -8.10
N ALA A 34 -9.00 -14.20 -7.40
CA ALA A 34 -10.30 -13.95 -8.01
C ALA A 34 -10.29 -12.69 -8.90
N PHE A 35 -9.65 -11.62 -8.46
CA PHE A 35 -9.52 -10.39 -9.25
C PHE A 35 -8.71 -10.60 -10.54
N LEU A 36 -7.68 -11.45 -10.50
CA LEU A 36 -6.86 -11.81 -11.65
C LEU A 36 -7.50 -12.89 -12.55
N GLY A 37 -8.64 -13.48 -12.13
CA GLY A 37 -9.28 -14.59 -12.84
C GLY A 37 -8.47 -15.89 -12.76
N LEU A 38 -7.80 -16.13 -11.64
CA LEU A 38 -6.96 -17.30 -11.39
C LEU A 38 -7.53 -18.15 -10.26
N GLU A 39 -7.21 -19.44 -10.29
CA GLU A 39 -7.33 -20.30 -9.11
C GLU A 39 -6.32 -19.88 -8.03
N GLU A 40 -6.65 -20.10 -6.76
CA GLU A 40 -5.75 -19.74 -5.65
C GLU A 40 -4.39 -20.47 -5.75
N ALA A 41 -4.40 -21.74 -6.15
CA ALA A 41 -3.18 -22.54 -6.31
C ALA A 41 -2.25 -21.94 -7.38
N ASP A 42 -2.81 -21.52 -8.52
CA ASP A 42 -2.08 -20.85 -9.58
C ASP A 42 -1.51 -19.50 -9.10
N PHE A 43 -2.27 -18.74 -8.32
CA PHE A 43 -1.79 -17.48 -7.76
C PHE A 43 -0.61 -17.71 -6.81
N ILE A 44 -0.74 -18.67 -5.89
CA ILE A 44 0.30 -19.02 -4.92
C ILE A 44 1.58 -19.41 -5.66
N GLU A 45 1.48 -20.31 -6.63
CA GLU A 45 2.64 -20.79 -7.39
C GLU A 45 3.33 -19.67 -8.18
N ARG A 46 2.56 -18.80 -8.83
CA ARG A 46 3.11 -17.81 -9.78
C ARG A 46 3.54 -16.49 -9.14
N TYR A 47 2.93 -16.10 -8.02
CA TYR A 47 3.06 -14.75 -7.48
C TYR A 47 3.50 -14.70 -6.02
N THR A 48 3.71 -15.84 -5.37
CA THR A 48 4.12 -15.85 -3.96
C THR A 48 5.36 -16.69 -3.71
N GLU A 49 6.03 -16.40 -2.60
CA GLU A 49 7.12 -17.20 -2.06
C GLU A 49 6.99 -17.32 -0.54
N VAL A 50 7.70 -18.29 0.05
CA VAL A 50 7.73 -18.48 1.49
C VAL A 50 8.50 -17.32 2.13
N ARG A 51 7.91 -16.73 3.17
CA ARG A 51 8.55 -15.66 3.93
C ARG A 51 9.90 -16.09 4.51
N LEU A 52 10.79 -15.13 4.73
CA LEU A 52 12.11 -15.32 5.34
C LEU A 52 12.03 -15.97 6.72
N ASN A 53 11.01 -15.61 7.50
CA ASN A 53 10.75 -16.21 8.81
C ASN A 53 10.02 -17.56 8.74
N ARG A 54 9.72 -18.05 7.54
CA ARG A 54 9.03 -19.32 7.24
C ARG A 54 7.60 -19.41 7.82
N THR A 55 6.95 -18.27 8.10
CA THR A 55 5.58 -18.20 8.62
C THR A 55 4.63 -17.53 7.61
N GLY A 56 4.29 -18.27 6.56
CA GLY A 56 3.34 -17.84 5.53
C GLY A 56 4.02 -17.41 4.22
N LEU A 57 3.25 -16.69 3.41
CA LEU A 57 3.63 -16.30 2.05
C LEU A 57 3.78 -14.78 1.93
N THR A 58 4.64 -14.36 1.00
CA THR A 58 4.82 -12.98 0.56
C THR A 58 4.70 -12.91 -0.95
N LEU A 59 4.31 -11.76 -1.50
CA LEU A 59 4.41 -11.54 -2.94
C LEU A 59 5.86 -11.59 -3.41
N ILE A 60 6.10 -12.16 -4.59
CA ILE A 60 7.42 -12.13 -5.24
C ILE A 60 7.75 -10.75 -5.82
N SER A 61 9.03 -10.53 -6.07
CA SER A 61 9.55 -9.35 -6.77
C SER A 61 10.03 -9.71 -8.18
N LYS A 62 10.07 -8.71 -9.05
CA LYS A 62 10.79 -8.76 -10.33
C LYS A 62 12.31 -8.83 -10.06
N PRO A 63 13.13 -9.15 -11.08
CA PRO A 63 14.59 -9.20 -10.94
C PRO A 63 15.25 -7.89 -10.47
N ASP A 64 14.61 -6.74 -10.72
CA ASP A 64 15.06 -5.40 -10.31
C ASP A 64 14.50 -4.97 -8.94
N HIS A 65 13.91 -5.91 -8.19
CA HIS A 65 13.29 -5.70 -6.89
C HIS A 65 12.00 -4.89 -6.89
N GLU A 66 11.44 -4.56 -8.05
CA GLU A 66 10.09 -4.02 -8.11
C GLU A 66 9.06 -5.10 -7.74
N CYS A 67 7.93 -4.69 -7.17
CA CYS A 67 6.77 -5.56 -6.99
C CYS A 67 6.33 -6.15 -8.35
N ILE A 68 6.01 -7.45 -8.36
CA ILE A 68 5.54 -8.17 -9.57
C ILE A 68 4.27 -7.58 -10.20
N PHE A 69 3.48 -6.83 -9.43
CA PHE A 69 2.25 -6.17 -9.90
C PHE A 69 2.43 -4.70 -10.29
N LEU A 70 3.65 -4.15 -10.22
CA LEU A 70 3.92 -2.81 -10.74
C LEU A 70 4.01 -2.85 -12.27
N ASP A 71 3.27 -1.98 -12.95
CA ASP A 71 3.32 -1.76 -14.40
C ASP A 71 3.48 -0.26 -14.68
N GLY A 72 4.68 0.15 -15.08
CA GLY A 72 5.08 1.56 -15.09
C GLY A 72 4.98 2.19 -13.69
N ILE A 73 3.94 3.00 -13.47
CA ILE A 73 3.63 3.63 -12.16
C ILE A 73 2.36 3.06 -11.51
N ASP A 74 1.63 2.17 -12.22
CA ASP A 74 0.35 1.65 -11.77
C ASP A 74 0.50 0.28 -11.10
N CYS A 75 -0.30 0.08 -10.05
CA CYS A 75 -0.43 -1.22 -9.42
C CYS A 75 -1.56 -2.00 -10.11
N ARG A 76 -1.24 -3.10 -10.78
CA ARG A 76 -2.23 -3.92 -11.50
C ARG A 76 -3.32 -4.51 -10.60
N ILE A 77 -3.05 -4.66 -9.31
CA ILE A 77 -4.01 -5.15 -8.30
C ILE A 77 -4.52 -4.04 -7.37
N GLN A 78 -4.51 -2.78 -7.83
CA GLN A 78 -4.93 -1.61 -7.04
C GLN A 78 -6.24 -1.80 -6.24
N PRO A 79 -7.33 -2.37 -6.81
CA PRO A 79 -8.61 -2.53 -6.09
C PRO A 79 -8.58 -3.56 -4.96
N VAL A 80 -7.64 -4.50 -5.01
CA VAL A 80 -7.51 -5.63 -4.08
C VAL A 80 -6.12 -5.68 -3.44
N LYS A 81 -5.53 -4.49 -3.24
CA LYS A 81 -4.20 -4.35 -2.64
C LYS A 81 -4.12 -5.07 -1.29
N PRO A 82 -3.00 -5.76 -1.01
CA PRO A 82 -2.73 -6.25 0.34
C PRO A 82 -2.82 -5.11 1.37
N VAL A 83 -3.24 -5.43 2.58
CA VAL A 83 -3.44 -4.51 3.70
C VAL A 83 -2.17 -3.70 3.98
N GLN A 84 -0.99 -4.32 3.90
CA GLN A 84 0.28 -3.61 4.05
C GLN A 84 0.46 -2.53 2.97
N CYS A 85 0.16 -2.85 1.71
CA CYS A 85 0.26 -1.91 0.59
C CYS A 85 -0.79 -0.80 0.67
N ALA A 86 -2.03 -1.13 1.05
CA ALA A 86 -3.11 -0.17 1.23
C ALA A 86 -2.89 0.75 2.44
N GLY A 87 -2.23 0.23 3.48
CA GLY A 87 -1.93 0.97 4.71
C GLY A 87 -0.74 1.92 4.58
N PHE A 88 0.13 1.77 3.60
CA PHE A 88 1.29 2.63 3.43
C PHE A 88 0.92 4.06 2.97
N PRO A 89 1.52 5.13 3.52
CA PRO A 89 2.50 5.15 4.61
C PRO A 89 1.88 5.37 6.02
N ASN A 90 0.55 5.39 6.14
CA ASN A 90 -0.17 5.88 7.33
C ASN A 90 -0.38 4.84 8.44
N LEU A 91 -0.58 3.56 8.10
CA LEU A 91 -0.74 2.45 9.05
C LEU A 91 0.58 1.72 9.29
N TRP A 92 1.43 1.68 8.27
CA TRP A 92 2.75 1.09 8.31
C TRP A 92 3.68 1.87 7.36
N ASN A 93 4.96 1.93 7.73
CA ASN A 93 6.03 2.47 6.89
C ASN A 93 7.39 1.92 7.36
N PHE A 94 8.43 2.22 6.59
CA PHE A 94 9.82 1.86 6.89
C PHE A 94 10.67 3.12 7.16
N PRO A 95 11.79 3.03 7.90
CA PRO A 95 12.67 4.17 8.12
C PRO A 95 13.16 4.80 6.80
N GLY A 96 13.07 6.12 6.66
CA GLY A 96 13.48 6.82 5.43
C GLY A 96 12.44 6.84 4.30
N TRP A 97 11.23 6.32 4.49
CA TRP A 97 10.21 6.29 3.43
C TRP A 97 9.86 7.66 2.82
N ARG A 98 10.06 8.76 3.56
CA ARG A 98 9.81 10.14 3.09
C ARG A 98 10.81 10.61 2.05
N ASP A 99 11.99 10.01 2.00
CA ASP A 99 13.03 10.37 1.04
C ASP A 99 12.66 9.88 -0.37
N THR A 100 11.60 9.07 -0.47
CA THR A 100 11.30 8.26 -1.65
C THR A 100 9.83 8.32 -2.03
N CYS A 101 8.91 8.31 -1.07
CA CYS A 101 7.49 8.47 -1.34
C CYS A 101 7.13 9.95 -1.47
N GLU A 102 6.38 10.27 -2.51
CA GLU A 102 5.89 11.63 -2.78
C GLU A 102 4.61 11.97 -2.00
N ALA A 103 4.22 11.17 -0.99
CA ALA A 103 2.99 11.42 -0.25
C ALA A 103 3.03 12.77 0.46
N VAL A 104 1.97 13.57 0.25
CA VAL A 104 1.90 14.94 0.76
C VAL A 104 1.30 14.93 2.18
N PRO A 105 1.96 15.52 3.17
CA PRO A 105 1.39 15.66 4.50
C PRO A 105 0.23 16.66 4.48
N VAL A 106 -0.92 16.25 5.03
CA VAL A 106 -2.12 17.08 5.21
C VAL A 106 -2.62 16.95 6.65
N PRO A 107 -3.15 18.01 7.27
CA PRO A 107 -3.74 17.91 8.60
C PRO A 107 -4.90 16.90 8.63
N ARG A 108 -4.94 16.03 9.65
CA ARG A 108 -6.08 15.14 9.87
C ARG A 108 -7.29 15.97 10.31
N GLY A 109 -8.25 16.17 9.42
CA GLY A 109 -9.61 16.57 9.78
C GLY A 109 -9.73 17.89 10.54
N GLY A 110 -8.92 18.90 10.21
CA GLY A 110 -9.30 20.27 10.49
C GLY A 110 -10.43 20.64 9.56
N ARG A 111 -11.68 20.68 10.06
CA ARG A 111 -12.66 21.57 9.42
C ARG A 111 -11.99 22.94 9.39
N GLU A 112 -11.87 23.52 8.22
CA GLU A 112 -11.69 24.97 8.15
C GLU A 112 -12.83 25.55 8.99
N SER A 113 -12.49 26.24 10.07
CA SER A 113 -13.42 27.09 10.79
C SER A 113 -13.72 28.29 9.89
N GLY A 114 -14.50 28.05 8.84
CA GLY A 114 -15.14 29.04 8.01
C GLY A 114 -16.64 28.99 8.27
N GLU A 115 -17.14 30.09 8.81
CA GLU A 115 -18.56 30.45 8.94
C GLU A 115 -19.41 29.78 10.04
N SER A 116 -19.60 30.51 11.14
CA SER A 116 -20.89 30.57 11.83
C SER A 116 -21.23 32.02 12.16
N ASP A 117 -21.95 32.62 11.21
CA ASP A 117 -22.98 33.64 11.30
C ASP A 117 -23.41 34.12 12.73
N LYS A 118 -23.47 35.46 12.88
CA LYS A 118 -24.28 36.30 13.81
C LYS A 118 -23.97 36.30 15.33
N LEU A 119 -23.68 37.48 15.90
CA LEU A 119 -24.61 38.33 16.71
C LEU A 119 -23.86 39.47 17.46
N ASP A 120 -24.49 40.66 17.45
CA ASP A 120 -24.35 41.86 18.34
C ASP A 120 -23.09 42.74 18.16
N GLU A 121 -23.11 44.07 17.92
CA GLU A 121 -24.08 45.19 18.09
C GLU A 121 -24.03 46.18 16.90
#